data_AF-A0A9E3A4Z0-F1
#
_entry.id   AF-A0A9E3A4Z0-F1
#
_cell.length_a   1.000
_cell.length_b   1.000
_cell.length_c   1.000
_cell.angle_alpha   90.00
_cell.angle_beta   90.00
_cell.angle_gamma   90.00
#
_symmetry.space_group_name_H-M   'P 1'
#
loop_
_entity.id
_entity.type
_entity.pdbx_description
1 polymer ?
#
loop_
_entity_poly.entity_id
_entity_poly.type
_entity_poly.pdbx_seq_one_letter_code
_entity_poly.pdbx_strand_id
1 'polypeptide(L)'
;MAEPCQMKRFRRNAEYAIDSFCFHPIDRNGRVRVIVQAEGLERRTKGKGCKSGVLKQSGLTVLRCLLFTFCAVPSGRCCPSYEAIREATGYCTTTIAGALFRLEASGLLRITRRLIRTKAGARQTSNAYAFSEFAYGVRKPDFTNSRATTNLFKNKDMQESGAGLMPVQLSFKLRNVVKAVTQNRRAGETQTFSKREDGYRFTSR
;
A
#
# COMPACT_ATOMS: atom_id res chain seq x y z
N MET A 1 1.12 -40.37 -12.34
CA MET A 1 0.24 -39.31 -12.87
C MET A 1 0.09 -38.26 -11.79
N ALA A 2 0.43 -36.99 -12.06
CA ALA A 2 0.36 -35.92 -11.06
C ALA A 2 -1.07 -35.38 -11.04
N GLU A 3 -1.78 -35.60 -9.95
CA GLU A 3 -3.10 -35.02 -9.66
C GLU A 3 -3.11 -33.51 -9.96
N PRO A 4 -4.08 -32.99 -10.73
CA PRO A 4 -4.22 -31.56 -10.95
C PRO A 4 -4.52 -30.88 -9.61
N CYS A 5 -3.49 -30.23 -9.07
CA CYS A 5 -3.52 -29.38 -7.89
C CYS A 5 -4.78 -28.51 -7.85
N GLN A 6 -5.78 -28.91 -7.05
CA GLN A 6 -7.03 -28.16 -6.90
C GLN A 6 -6.73 -26.75 -6.37
N MET A 7 -7.00 -25.72 -7.19
CA MET A 7 -6.90 -24.32 -6.76
C MET A 7 -7.94 -24.04 -5.69
N LYS A 8 -7.52 -23.93 -4.42
CA LYS A 8 -8.32 -23.28 -3.39
C LYS A 8 -8.70 -21.87 -3.88
N ARG A 9 -9.96 -21.45 -3.70
CA ARG A 9 -10.41 -20.10 -4.08
C ARG A 9 -9.63 -19.05 -3.27
N PHE A 10 -8.58 -18.48 -3.85
CA PHE A 10 -7.82 -17.41 -3.22
C PHE A 10 -8.61 -16.10 -3.23
N ARG A 11 -8.34 -15.26 -2.22
CA ARG A 11 -8.89 -13.90 -2.18
C ARG A 11 -8.38 -13.10 -3.40
N ARG A 12 -9.18 -12.14 -3.87
CA ARG A 12 -8.86 -11.27 -5.04
C ARG A 12 -7.42 -10.72 -4.99
N ASN A 13 -6.81 -10.52 -6.17
CA ASN A 13 -5.45 -10.01 -6.39
C ASN A 13 -4.33 -10.92 -5.84
N ALA A 14 -4.52 -12.24 -5.97
CA ALA A 14 -3.48 -13.21 -5.67
C ALA A 14 -2.76 -13.62 -6.96
N GLU A 15 -1.45 -13.40 -7.01
CA GLU A 15 -0.60 -13.68 -8.15
C GLU A 15 0.51 -14.64 -7.73
N TYR A 16 0.96 -15.50 -8.64
CA TYR A 16 2.10 -16.37 -8.37
C TYR A 16 3.40 -15.57 -8.25
N ALA A 17 4.28 -15.99 -7.36
CA ALA A 17 5.52 -15.29 -7.03
C ALA A 17 6.47 -15.15 -8.22
N ILE A 18 6.45 -16.13 -9.11
CA ILE A 18 7.28 -16.18 -10.33
C ILE A 18 6.76 -15.14 -11.35
N ASP A 19 5.45 -14.94 -11.39
CA ASP A 19 4.74 -14.08 -12.35
C ASP A 19 4.46 -12.67 -11.79
N SER A 20 4.99 -12.33 -10.61
CA SER A 20 4.72 -11.04 -9.96
C SER A 20 5.52 -9.92 -10.65
N PHE A 21 5.03 -9.46 -11.80
CA PHE A 21 5.61 -8.38 -12.62
C PHE A 21 5.30 -6.95 -12.12
N CYS A 22 4.71 -6.80 -10.92
CA CYS A 22 4.22 -5.50 -10.46
C CYS A 22 5.33 -4.53 -10.00
N PHE A 23 6.61 -4.94 -9.96
CA PHE A 23 7.70 -4.11 -9.46
C PHE A 23 8.26 -3.19 -10.54
N HIS A 24 8.38 -1.91 -10.18
CA HIS A 24 8.98 -0.90 -11.02
C HIS A 24 10.22 -0.37 -10.29
N PRO A 25 11.41 -0.37 -10.92
CA PRO A 25 12.59 0.11 -10.25
C PRO A 25 12.47 1.61 -9.95
N ILE A 26 12.80 1.99 -8.72
CA ILE A 26 12.62 3.35 -8.21
C ILE A 26 13.98 3.95 -7.83
N ASP A 27 14.32 5.07 -8.47
CA ASP A 27 15.52 5.82 -8.13
C ASP A 27 15.41 6.44 -6.71
N ARG A 28 16.54 6.80 -6.11
CA ARG A 28 16.62 7.51 -4.83
C ARG A 28 15.72 8.74 -4.82
N ASN A 29 15.72 9.54 -5.89
CA ASN A 29 14.85 10.71 -5.99
C ASN A 29 13.36 10.32 -6.10
N GLY A 30 13.07 9.21 -6.77
CA GLY A 30 11.73 8.65 -6.84
C GLY A 30 11.17 8.34 -5.46
N ARG A 31 11.97 7.73 -4.57
CA ARG A 31 11.56 7.45 -3.17
C ARG A 31 11.19 8.72 -2.43
N VAL A 32 12.01 9.77 -2.56
CA VAL A 32 11.75 11.07 -1.92
C VAL A 32 10.46 11.69 -2.45
N ARG A 33 10.21 11.63 -3.76
CA ARG A 33 8.97 12.13 -4.38
C ARG A 33 7.73 11.44 -3.81
N VAL A 34 7.77 10.11 -3.65
CA VAL A 34 6.65 9.36 -3.04
C VAL A 34 6.37 9.85 -1.61
N ILE A 35 7.41 10.07 -0.80
CA ILE A 35 7.26 10.58 0.57
C ILE A 35 6.68 11.99 0.57
N VAL A 36 7.21 12.90 -0.24
CA VAL A 36 6.73 14.29 -0.32
C VAL A 36 5.26 14.33 -0.75
N GLN A 37 4.86 13.49 -1.72
CA GLN A 37 3.46 13.39 -2.14
C GLN A 37 2.56 12.85 -1.03
N ALA A 38 3.00 11.82 -0.29
CA ALA A 38 2.26 11.28 0.84
C ALA A 38 2.08 12.31 1.97
N GLU A 39 3.13 13.05 2.30
CA GLU A 39 3.05 14.14 3.29
C GLU A 39 2.17 15.30 2.81
N GLY A 40 2.26 15.66 1.53
CA GLY A 40 1.39 16.66 0.91
C GLY A 40 -0.07 16.25 0.97
N LEU A 41 -0.38 14.98 0.70
CA LEU A 41 -1.72 14.42 0.84
C LEU A 41 -2.19 14.46 2.29
N GLU A 42 -1.35 14.09 3.25
CA GLU A 42 -1.68 14.15 4.67
C GLU A 42 -2.00 15.58 5.12
N ARG A 43 -1.17 16.57 4.72
CA ARG A 43 -1.40 17.99 5.04
C ARG A 43 -2.69 18.52 4.42
N ARG A 44 -2.94 18.24 3.13
CA ARG A 44 -4.16 18.65 2.42
C ARG A 44 -5.43 18.01 3.00
N THR A 45 -5.31 16.76 3.45
CA THR A 45 -6.44 16.01 4.01
C THR A 45 -6.55 16.12 5.52
N LYS A 46 -5.78 17.00 6.18
CA LYS A 46 -5.94 17.31 7.60
C LYS A 46 -7.13 18.24 7.81
N GLY A 47 -8.13 17.79 8.56
CA GLY A 47 -9.27 18.63 8.93
C GLY A 47 -8.90 19.64 10.03
N LYS A 48 -9.62 20.76 10.10
CA LYS A 48 -9.50 21.71 11.22
C LYS A 48 -9.78 20.98 12.54
N GLY A 49 -8.91 21.13 13.54
CA GLY A 49 -9.01 20.44 14.84
C GLY A 49 -8.61 18.96 14.83
N CYS A 50 -8.28 18.36 13.68
CA CYS A 50 -7.83 16.97 13.61
C CYS A 50 -6.30 16.86 13.79
N LYS A 51 -5.83 15.90 14.60
CA LYS A 51 -4.38 15.65 14.79
C LYS A 51 -3.69 15.15 13.51
N SER A 52 -4.42 14.40 12.68
CA SER A 52 -3.89 13.75 11.47
C SER A 52 -4.88 13.78 10.31
N GLY A 53 -4.35 13.65 9.10
CA GLY A 53 -5.10 13.48 7.86
C GLY A 53 -5.47 12.01 7.59
N VAL A 54 -5.67 11.70 6.31
CA VAL A 54 -6.20 10.39 5.87
C VAL A 54 -5.22 9.24 6.08
N LEU A 55 -3.91 9.47 5.93
CA LEU A 55 -2.90 8.42 6.06
C LEU A 55 -2.50 8.16 7.50
N LYS A 56 -2.58 9.20 8.35
CA LYS A 56 -2.05 9.23 9.71
C LYS A 56 -0.52 9.08 9.76
N GLN A 57 0.06 9.39 10.93
CA GLN A 57 1.47 9.14 11.19
C GLN A 57 1.88 7.68 10.95
N SER A 58 1.04 6.73 11.36
CA SER A 58 1.28 5.30 11.11
C SER A 58 1.43 4.97 9.62
N GLY A 59 0.65 5.62 8.74
CA GLY A 59 0.75 5.43 7.29
C GLY A 59 2.08 5.94 6.74
N LEU A 60 2.51 7.12 7.19
CA LEU A 60 3.77 7.71 6.76
C LEU A 60 4.99 6.90 7.24
N THR A 61 4.99 6.44 8.49
CA THR A 61 6.08 5.61 9.05
C THR A 61 6.18 4.28 8.30
N VAL A 62 5.06 3.59 8.08
CA VAL A 62 5.05 2.31 7.33
C VAL A 62 5.54 2.54 5.91
N LEU A 63 5.09 3.61 5.24
CA LEU A 63 5.56 3.95 3.89
C LEU A 63 7.07 4.20 3.84
N ARG A 64 7.62 4.96 4.81
CA ARG A 64 9.07 5.21 4.93
C ARG A 64 9.84 3.90 5.13
N CYS A 65 9.35 3.03 6.00
CA CYS A 65 9.93 1.72 6.24
C CYS A 65 9.96 0.86 4.97
N LEU A 66 8.85 0.77 4.23
CA LEU A 66 8.79 0.01 2.98
C LEU A 66 9.78 0.55 1.92
N LEU A 67 9.89 1.88 1.78
CA LEU A 67 10.73 2.52 0.76
C LEU A 67 12.22 2.47 1.09
N PHE A 68 12.62 2.71 2.33
CA PHE A 68 14.03 2.85 2.69
C PHE A 68 14.64 1.58 3.26
N THR A 69 13.85 0.75 3.95
CA THR A 69 14.37 -0.48 4.58
C THR A 69 14.25 -1.69 3.64
N PHE A 70 13.11 -1.85 2.96
CA PHE A 70 12.82 -3.10 2.24
C PHE A 70 12.85 -3.02 0.72
N CYS A 71 12.72 -1.83 0.14
CA CYS A 71 12.76 -1.68 -1.31
C CYS A 71 14.19 -1.83 -1.83
N ALA A 72 14.43 -2.79 -2.71
CA ALA A 72 15.65 -2.84 -3.50
C ALA A 72 15.60 -1.74 -4.59
N VAL A 73 16.62 -0.89 -4.69
CA VAL A 73 16.71 0.18 -5.72
C VAL A 73 16.71 -0.41 -7.14
N PRO A 74 17.58 -1.39 -7.49
CA PRO A 74 17.75 -1.78 -8.89
C PRO A 74 16.56 -2.53 -9.47
N SER A 75 15.80 -3.24 -8.64
CA SER A 75 14.65 -4.04 -9.09
C SER A 75 13.29 -3.47 -8.66
N GLY A 76 13.27 -2.51 -7.72
CA GLY A 76 12.02 -2.03 -7.12
C GLY A 76 11.30 -3.08 -6.28
N ARG A 77 11.92 -4.24 -6.03
CA ARG A 77 11.30 -5.35 -5.34
C ARG A 77 11.12 -4.99 -3.86
N CYS A 78 9.88 -5.03 -3.40
CA CYS A 78 9.52 -4.84 -2.00
C CYS A 78 8.55 -5.95 -1.59
N CYS A 79 9.05 -6.94 -0.83
CA CYS A 79 8.27 -8.10 -0.41
C CYS A 79 8.37 -8.46 1.10
N PRO A 80 8.38 -7.50 2.04
CA PRO A 80 8.45 -7.82 3.45
C PRO A 80 7.22 -8.58 3.95
N SER A 81 7.42 -9.43 4.95
CA SER A 81 6.33 -10.03 5.73
C SER A 81 5.73 -9.00 6.71
N TYR A 82 4.54 -9.25 7.23
CA TYR A 82 3.97 -8.41 8.29
C TYR A 82 4.85 -8.36 9.53
N GLU A 83 5.52 -9.47 9.85
CA GLU A 83 6.46 -9.57 10.97
C GLU A 83 7.70 -8.71 10.74
N ALA A 84 8.25 -8.69 9.52
CA ALA A 84 9.38 -7.83 9.20
C ALA A 84 9.01 -6.33 9.31
N ILE A 85 7.80 -5.95 8.89
CA ILE A 85 7.30 -4.57 9.04
C ILE A 85 7.10 -4.25 10.52
N ARG A 86 6.55 -5.19 11.30
CA ARG A 86 6.38 -5.03 12.76
C ARG A 86 7.71 -4.79 13.44
N GLU A 87 8.74 -5.57 13.11
CA GLU A 87 10.07 -5.43 13.70
C GLU A 87 10.70 -4.07 13.34
N ALA A 88 10.58 -3.65 12.08
CA ALA A 88 11.18 -2.40 11.63
C ALA A 88 10.42 -1.14 12.09
N THR A 89 9.13 -1.23 12.42
CA THR A 89 8.29 -0.07 12.81
C THR A 89 7.90 -0.04 14.28
N GLY A 90 7.95 -1.17 14.99
CA GLY A 90 7.45 -1.33 16.34
C GLY A 90 5.92 -1.33 16.47
N TYR A 91 5.16 -1.25 15.38
CA TYR A 91 3.70 -1.19 15.43
C TYR A 91 3.04 -2.56 15.45
N CYS A 92 1.91 -2.68 16.15
CA CYS A 92 1.10 -3.89 16.11
C CYS A 92 0.56 -4.20 14.69
N THR A 93 0.29 -5.47 14.43
CA THR A 93 -0.14 -5.98 13.12
C THR A 93 -1.44 -5.33 12.62
N THR A 94 -2.36 -5.03 13.53
CA THR A 94 -3.63 -4.34 13.22
C THR A 94 -3.40 -2.90 12.74
N THR A 95 -2.47 -2.18 13.38
CA THR A 95 -2.08 -0.83 12.96
C THR A 95 -1.41 -0.85 11.60
N ILE A 96 -0.52 -1.81 11.35
CA ILE A 96 0.12 -2.00 10.05
C ILE A 96 -0.92 -2.32 8.97
N ALA A 97 -1.85 -3.23 9.23
CA ALA A 97 -2.93 -3.55 8.29
C ALA A 97 -3.81 -2.33 7.97
N GLY A 98 -4.13 -1.51 8.98
CA GLY A 98 -4.87 -0.26 8.78
C GLY A 98 -4.08 0.80 8.01
N ALA A 99 -2.76 0.89 8.22
CA ALA A 99 -1.87 1.78 7.49
C ALA A 99 -1.76 1.37 6.01
N LEU A 100 -1.48 0.09 5.74
CA LEU A 100 -1.40 -0.48 4.40
C LEU A 100 -2.71 -0.30 3.62
N PHE A 101 -3.85 -0.51 4.27
CA PHE A 101 -5.16 -0.28 3.65
C PHE A 101 -5.37 1.17 3.21
N ARG A 102 -4.96 2.15 4.04
CA ARG A 102 -5.06 3.58 3.70
C ARG A 102 -4.11 3.96 2.56
N LEU A 103 -2.91 3.39 2.56
CA LEU A 103 -1.92 3.60 1.50
C LEU A 103 -2.42 3.05 0.16
N GLU A 104 -3.00 1.85 0.18
CA GLU A 104 -3.63 1.25 -1.01
C GLU A 104 -4.82 2.07 -1.50
N ALA A 105 -5.71 2.47 -0.59
CA ALA A 105 -6.84 3.34 -0.93
C ALA A 105 -6.37 4.67 -1.54
N SER A 106 -5.28 5.26 -1.05
CA SER A 106 -4.73 6.51 -1.58
C SER A 106 -4.11 6.39 -2.98
N GLY A 107 -3.94 5.17 -3.50
CA GLY A 107 -3.32 4.92 -4.80
C GLY A 107 -1.79 5.09 -4.82
N LEU A 108 -1.16 5.34 -3.67
CA LEU A 108 0.30 5.45 -3.55
C LEU A 108 0.99 4.08 -3.67
N LEU A 109 0.28 3.03 -3.27
CA LEU A 109 0.81 1.67 -3.19
C LEU A 109 -0.23 0.68 -3.71
N ARG A 110 0.24 -0.35 -4.42
CA ARG A 110 -0.57 -1.51 -4.81
C ARG A 110 -0.10 -2.74 -4.05
N ILE A 111 -1.02 -3.45 -3.40
CA ILE A 111 -0.73 -4.67 -2.64
C ILE A 111 -1.16 -5.87 -3.46
N THR A 112 -0.22 -6.73 -3.80
CA THR A 112 -0.48 -8.01 -4.46
C THR A 112 -0.17 -9.15 -3.49
N ARG A 113 -1.09 -10.12 -3.36
CA ARG A 113 -0.85 -11.30 -2.52
C ARG A 113 -0.02 -12.31 -3.29
N ARG A 114 1.12 -12.74 -2.73
CA ARG A 114 2.05 -13.61 -3.43
C ARG A 114 1.81 -15.08 -3.10
N LEU A 115 1.55 -15.88 -4.12
CA LEU A 115 1.33 -17.32 -4.03
C LEU A 115 2.56 -18.09 -4.51
N ILE A 116 2.88 -19.19 -3.83
CA ILE A 116 3.88 -20.16 -4.29
C ILE A 116 3.16 -21.50 -4.54
N ARG A 117 3.53 -22.18 -5.62
CA ARG A 117 3.06 -23.53 -5.91
C ARG A 117 3.76 -24.52 -4.97
N THR A 118 2.97 -25.35 -4.29
CA THR A 118 3.45 -26.43 -3.43
C THR A 118 2.89 -27.76 -3.94
N LYS A 119 3.47 -28.89 -3.50
CA LYS A 119 2.99 -30.23 -3.88
C LYS A 119 1.50 -30.46 -3.56
N ALA A 120 0.99 -29.76 -2.54
CA ALA A 120 -0.38 -29.89 -2.04
C ALA A 120 -1.33 -28.76 -2.50
N GLY A 121 -0.87 -27.82 -3.34
CA GLY A 121 -1.68 -26.63 -3.59
C GLY A 121 -0.92 -25.40 -4.08
N ALA A 122 -1.56 -24.25 -3.90
CA ALA A 122 -0.83 -22.99 -3.80
C ALA A 122 -0.91 -22.47 -2.36
N ARG A 123 0.19 -21.89 -1.87
CA ARG A 123 0.29 -21.31 -0.52
C ARG A 123 0.65 -19.83 -0.62
N GLN A 124 -0.08 -18.99 0.10
CA GLN A 124 0.31 -17.59 0.24
C GLN A 124 1.58 -17.49 1.09
N THR A 125 2.55 -16.72 0.61
CA THR A 125 3.82 -16.50 1.34
C THR A 125 3.86 -15.13 1.98
N SER A 126 4.11 -14.11 1.19
CA SER A 126 4.09 -12.71 1.65
C SER A 126 3.28 -11.86 0.67
N ASN A 127 3.21 -10.56 0.95
CA ASN A 127 2.64 -9.62 0.00
C ASN A 127 3.78 -8.96 -0.78
N ALA A 128 3.49 -8.62 -2.02
CA ALA A 128 4.27 -7.72 -2.85
C ALA A 128 3.69 -6.32 -2.72
N TYR A 129 4.56 -5.34 -2.50
CA TYR A 129 4.20 -3.94 -2.43
C TYR A 129 4.82 -3.22 -3.62
N ALA A 130 3.96 -2.74 -4.52
CA ALA A 130 4.38 -1.98 -5.69
C ALA A 130 4.06 -0.50 -5.49
N PHE A 131 5.03 0.37 -5.76
CA PHE A 131 4.81 1.82 -5.71
C PHE A 131 4.25 2.30 -7.04
N SER A 132 3.23 3.14 -6.95
CA SER A 132 2.53 3.68 -8.12
C SER A 132 3.40 4.66 -8.91
N GLU A 133 3.45 4.56 -10.23
CA GLU A 133 4.15 5.52 -11.11
C GLU A 133 3.65 6.95 -10.91
N PHE A 134 2.36 7.11 -10.62
CA PHE A 134 1.75 8.39 -10.27
C PHE A 134 2.40 9.04 -9.05
N ALA A 135 2.99 8.25 -8.13
CA ALA A 135 3.56 8.75 -6.88
C ALA A 135 4.99 9.30 -7.04
N TYR A 136 5.78 8.76 -7.97
CA TYR A 136 7.14 9.26 -8.25
C TYR A 136 7.29 9.95 -9.60
N GLY A 137 6.20 10.11 -10.37
CA GLY A 137 6.17 10.70 -11.70
C GLY A 137 6.87 9.84 -12.76
N VAL A 138 6.56 10.08 -14.04
CA VAL A 138 7.25 9.42 -15.16
C VAL A 138 8.76 9.54 -14.93
N ARG A 139 9.47 8.41 -14.97
CA ARG A 139 10.94 8.40 -14.94
C ARG A 139 11.41 9.44 -15.95
N LYS A 140 12.31 10.35 -15.56
CA LYS A 140 13.08 11.06 -16.59
C LYS A 140 13.76 9.95 -17.41
N PRO A 141 13.59 9.90 -18.74
CA PRO A 141 14.29 8.90 -19.53
C PRO A 141 15.78 8.98 -19.19
N ASP A 142 16.43 7.83 -19.11
CA ASP A 142 17.84 7.72 -18.74
C ASP A 142 18.67 8.48 -19.79
N PHE A 143 18.87 9.78 -19.58
CA PHE A 143 19.69 10.61 -20.44
C PHE A 143 21.14 10.27 -20.14
N THR A 144 21.71 9.36 -20.92
CA THR A 144 23.15 9.05 -20.94
C THR A 144 24.03 10.23 -21.38
N ASN A 145 23.48 11.43 -21.60
CA ASN A 145 24.27 12.63 -21.91
C ASN A 145 23.72 13.88 -21.20
N SER A 146 24.25 14.14 -20.00
CA SER A 146 24.00 15.33 -19.17
C SER A 146 24.38 16.67 -19.84
N ARG A 147 25.02 16.66 -21.01
CA ARG A 147 25.31 17.86 -21.82
C ARG A 147 24.16 18.33 -22.74
N ALA A 148 23.17 17.49 -23.03
CA ALA A 148 22.07 17.89 -23.92
C ALA A 148 21.00 18.75 -23.21
N THR A 149 20.84 18.61 -21.89
CA THR A 149 19.75 19.23 -21.12
C THR A 149 19.96 20.68 -20.73
N THR A 150 21.19 21.19 -20.72
CA THR A 150 21.43 22.63 -20.50
C THR A 150 20.90 23.50 -21.65
N ASN A 151 20.57 22.90 -22.80
CA ASN A 151 19.99 23.60 -23.94
C ASN A 151 18.47 23.40 -24.09
N LEU A 152 17.83 22.47 -23.36
CA LEU A 152 16.37 22.25 -23.47
C LEU A 152 15.52 23.18 -22.58
N PHE A 153 16.07 23.67 -21.47
CA PHE A 153 15.37 24.64 -20.60
C PHE A 153 15.19 26.04 -21.23
N LYS A 154 15.72 26.26 -22.45
CA LYS A 154 15.52 27.50 -23.22
C LYS A 154 14.24 27.50 -24.07
N ASN A 155 13.58 26.36 -24.25
CA ASN A 155 12.34 26.31 -25.02
C ASN A 155 11.13 26.43 -24.09
N LYS A 156 10.53 27.62 -24.13
CA LYS A 156 9.42 28.09 -23.28
C LYS A 156 8.10 27.34 -23.51
N ASP A 157 8.04 26.53 -24.55
CA ASP A 157 6.77 26.04 -25.13
C ASP A 157 6.26 24.70 -24.54
N MET A 158 6.99 24.06 -23.62
CA MET A 158 6.57 22.79 -23.00
C MET A 158 5.99 22.90 -21.59
N GLN A 159 5.84 24.10 -21.02
CA GLN A 159 5.35 24.25 -19.63
C GLN A 159 3.85 23.93 -19.46
N GLU A 160 3.07 23.82 -20.54
CA GLU A 160 1.61 23.64 -20.45
C GLU A 160 1.13 22.18 -20.32
N SER A 161 2.00 21.17 -20.40
CA SER A 161 1.61 19.74 -20.29
C SER A 161 1.82 19.12 -18.89
N GLY A 162 2.28 19.90 -17.91
CA GLY A 162 2.66 19.43 -16.57
C GLY A 162 1.55 19.43 -15.51
N ALA A 163 0.28 19.18 -15.86
CA ALA A 163 -0.79 19.06 -14.86
C ALA A 163 -0.79 17.68 -14.15
N GLY A 164 0.31 17.36 -13.46
CA GLY A 164 0.48 16.14 -12.67
C GLY A 164 -0.09 16.21 -11.25
N LEU A 165 -1.02 17.11 -10.97
CA LEU A 165 -1.71 17.24 -9.69
C LEU A 165 -3.12 16.65 -9.82
N MET A 166 -3.39 15.55 -9.11
CA MET A 166 -4.74 14.98 -9.02
C MET A 166 -5.75 16.07 -8.60
N PRO A 167 -6.91 16.20 -9.28
CA PRO A 167 -7.94 17.15 -8.88
C PRO A 167 -8.44 16.82 -7.47
N VAL A 168 -8.59 17.87 -6.65
CA VAL A 168 -9.00 17.82 -5.23
C VAL A 168 -10.28 16.98 -5.01
N GLN A 169 -11.12 16.84 -6.03
CA GLN A 169 -12.38 16.08 -5.99
C GLN A 169 -12.21 14.59 -5.67
N LEU A 170 -11.09 13.95 -6.07
CA LEU A 170 -10.84 12.53 -5.76
C LEU A 170 -10.49 12.29 -4.28
N SER A 171 -9.96 13.30 -3.59
CA SER A 171 -9.60 13.22 -2.17
C SER A 171 -10.82 13.12 -1.24
N PHE A 172 -11.96 13.70 -1.64
CA PHE A 172 -13.21 13.61 -0.88
C PHE A 172 -13.87 12.23 -0.99
N LYS A 173 -13.84 11.61 -2.18
CA LYS A 173 -14.32 10.22 -2.37
C LYS A 173 -13.53 9.22 -1.51
N LEU A 174 -12.20 9.39 -1.42
CA LEU A 174 -11.36 8.54 -0.57
C LEU A 174 -11.66 8.68 0.92
N ARG A 175 -11.92 9.90 1.42
CA ARG A 175 -12.37 10.10 2.81
C ARG A 175 -13.66 9.34 3.12
N ASN A 176 -14.63 9.36 2.21
CA ASN A 176 -15.92 8.69 2.42
C ASN A 176 -15.78 7.16 2.35
N VAL A 177 -14.98 6.64 1.41
CA VAL A 177 -14.69 5.20 1.31
C VAL A 177 -13.95 4.70 2.54
N VAL A 178 -12.92 5.42 3.01
CA VAL A 178 -12.16 5.01 4.21
C VAL A 178 -13.03 5.11 5.47
N LYS A 179 -13.87 6.14 5.60
CA LYS A 179 -14.84 6.24 6.73
C LYS A 179 -15.86 5.10 6.71
N ALA A 180 -16.46 4.80 5.56
CA ALA A 180 -17.44 3.73 5.41
C ALA A 180 -16.84 2.34 5.71
N VAL A 181 -15.62 2.05 5.24
CA VAL A 181 -14.96 0.77 5.55
C VAL A 181 -14.57 0.68 7.03
N THR A 182 -14.17 1.79 7.65
CA THR A 182 -13.83 1.80 9.09
C THR A 182 -15.07 1.62 9.96
N GLN A 183 -16.23 2.16 9.56
CA GLN A 183 -17.51 1.98 10.23
C GLN A 183 -18.04 0.54 10.08
N ASN A 184 -17.95 -0.05 8.88
CA ASN A 184 -18.38 -1.44 8.65
C ASN A 184 -17.55 -2.47 9.43
N ARG A 185 -16.26 -2.21 9.68
CA ARG A 185 -15.45 -3.08 10.55
C ARG A 185 -15.86 -3.01 12.02
N ARG A 186 -16.28 -1.84 12.53
CA ARG A 186 -16.77 -1.69 13.91
C ARG A 186 -18.17 -2.30 14.09
N ALA A 187 -19.03 -2.23 13.07
CA ALA A 187 -20.36 -2.86 13.10
C ALA A 187 -20.30 -4.39 13.00
N GLY A 188 -19.29 -4.95 12.31
CA GLY A 188 -19.07 -6.40 12.25
C GLY A 188 -18.58 -7.02 13.57
N GLU A 189 -17.90 -6.25 14.41
CA GLU A 189 -17.43 -6.72 15.73
C GLU A 189 -18.55 -6.74 16.79
N THR A 190 -19.62 -5.96 16.63
CA THR A 190 -20.75 -5.92 17.57
C THR A 190 -21.75 -7.07 17.38
N GLN A 191 -21.79 -7.72 16.22
CA GLN A 191 -22.72 -8.83 15.96
C GLN A 191 -22.25 -10.21 16.45
N THR A 192 -20.97 -10.36 16.82
CA THR A 192 -20.43 -11.65 17.29
C THR A 192 -20.46 -11.84 18.81
N PHE A 193 -20.89 -10.84 19.59
CA PHE A 193 -20.83 -10.88 21.06
C PHE A 193 -22.17 -11.12 21.78
N SER A 194 -23.31 -11.25 21.07
CA SER A 194 -24.64 -11.37 21.71
C SER A 194 -25.32 -12.74 21.58
N LYS A 195 -24.58 -13.83 21.33
CA LYS A 195 -25.15 -15.19 21.21
C LYS A 195 -24.32 -16.25 21.93
N ARG A 196 -24.03 -16.08 23.22
CA ARG A 196 -23.64 -17.17 24.16
C ARG A 196 -23.95 -16.78 25.60
N GLU A 197 -25.21 -16.54 25.93
CA GLU A 197 -25.68 -16.70 27.31
C GLU A 197 -26.90 -17.59 27.27
N ASP A 198 -26.68 -18.90 27.40
CA ASP A 198 -27.70 -19.85 27.84
C ASP A 198 -26.99 -21.09 28.40
N GLY A 199 -27.12 -21.27 29.72
CA GLY A 199 -27.15 -22.59 30.35
C GLY A 199 -25.84 -23.20 30.85
N TYR A 200 -25.28 -22.69 31.96
CA TYR A 200 -24.51 -23.53 32.88
C TYR A 200 -25.30 -23.69 34.19
N ARG A 201 -26.10 -24.77 34.26
CA ARG A 201 -26.77 -25.20 35.50
C ARG A 201 -25.74 -25.89 36.39
N PHE A 202 -25.50 -25.30 37.55
CA PHE A 202 -24.79 -25.89 38.67
C PHE A 202 -25.67 -26.98 39.28
N THR A 203 -25.28 -28.25 39.20
CA THR A 203 -25.90 -29.32 39.99
C THR A 203 -24.92 -29.75 41.07
N SER A 204 -25.18 -29.28 42.28
CA SER A 204 -24.60 -29.80 43.52
C SER A 204 -25.22 -31.16 43.84
N ARG A 205 -24.38 -32.18 44.03
CA ARG A 205 -24.61 -33.31 44.93
C ARG A 205 -23.26 -33.85 45.39
#